data_AF-A0AAJ4E6A8-F1
#
_entry.id   AF-A0AAJ4E6A8-F1
#
_cell.length_a   1.000
_cell.length_b   1.000
_cell.length_c   1.000
_cell.angle_alpha   90.00
_cell.angle_beta   90.00
_cell.angle_gamma   90.00
#
_symmetry.space_group_name_H-M   'P 1'
#
loop_
_entity.id
_entity.type
_entity.pdbx_description
1 polymer ?
#
loop_
_entity_poly.entity_id
_entity_poly.type
_entity_poly.pdbx_seq_one_letter_code
_entity_poly.pdbx_strand_id
1 'polypeptide(L)'
;MEYIKRFIEKHRYGPWKGILIGYLVLCGVSGVMSAWNSRHFLPSFVLWTCTHLLYLPVMAACLGLSIWPGVLAAKSSKLPIIGWIVGIAAFFIVSVFILYLVGEIPGIGWRFKVILSSSNDDY
;
A
#
# COMPACT_ATOMS: atom_id res chain seq x y z
N MET A 1 13.24 -6.65 -23.06
CA MET A 1 13.01 -7.73 -22.08
C MET A 1 14.26 -8.10 -21.27
N GLU A 2 15.47 -8.08 -21.84
CA GLU A 2 16.72 -8.40 -21.09
C GLU A 2 17.00 -7.50 -19.88
N TYR A 3 16.67 -6.21 -19.94
CA TYR A 3 16.88 -5.27 -18.82
C TYR A 3 16.09 -5.67 -17.57
N ILE A 4 14.82 -6.08 -17.75
CA ILE A 4 13.95 -6.55 -16.68
C ILE A 4 14.49 -7.87 -16.11
N LYS A 5 14.95 -8.78 -16.98
CA LYS A 5 15.54 -10.06 -16.57
C LYS A 5 16.81 -9.88 -15.73
N ARG A 6 17.73 -9.00 -16.16
CA ARG A 6 18.95 -8.67 -15.41
C ARG A 6 18.66 -7.94 -14.10
N PHE A 7 17.65 -7.07 -14.05
CA PHE A 7 17.23 -6.40 -12.81
C PHE A 7 16.67 -7.42 -11.80
N ILE A 8 15.82 -8.33 -12.26
CA ILE A 8 15.27 -9.43 -11.44
C ILE A 8 16.39 -10.35 -10.95
N GLU A 9 17.34 -10.74 -11.80
CA GLU A 9 18.47 -11.59 -11.40
C GLU A 9 19.42 -10.91 -10.41
N LYS A 10 19.72 -9.62 -10.63
CA LYS A 10 20.58 -8.83 -9.74
C LYS A 10 19.97 -8.64 -8.35
N HIS A 11 18.65 -8.56 -8.26
CA HIS A 11 17.93 -8.46 -6.99
C HIS A 11 17.38 -9.78 -6.48
N ARG A 12 17.55 -10.90 -7.19
CA ARG A 12 17.00 -12.22 -6.81
C ARG A 12 17.41 -12.68 -5.42
N TYR A 13 18.60 -12.29 -4.97
CA TYR A 13 19.19 -12.62 -3.67
C TYR A 13 19.41 -11.39 -2.78
N GLY A 14 18.75 -10.27 -3.08
CA GLY A 14 18.79 -9.08 -2.22
C GLY A 14 18.30 -9.38 -0.80
N PRO A 15 18.46 -8.44 0.16
CA PRO A 15 18.07 -8.62 1.57
C PRO A 15 16.54 -8.65 1.77
N TRP A 16 15.77 -9.11 0.78
CA TRP A 16 14.31 -9.23 0.79
C TRP A 16 13.81 -10.01 1.99
N LYS A 17 14.51 -11.06 2.42
CA LYS A 17 14.16 -11.79 3.64
C LYS A 17 14.23 -10.89 4.87
N GLY A 18 15.30 -10.11 5.02
CA GLY A 18 15.47 -9.18 6.13
C GLY A 18 14.44 -8.05 6.11
N ILE A 19 14.16 -7.52 4.92
CA ILE A 19 13.12 -6.48 4.72
C ILE A 19 11.74 -7.04 5.05
N LEU A 20 11.41 -8.24 4.59
CA LEU A 20 10.13 -8.90 4.86
C LEU A 20 9.96 -9.21 6.35
N ILE A 21 11.01 -9.68 7.02
CA ILE A 21 10.99 -9.93 8.46
C ILE A 21 10.82 -8.62 9.24
N GLY A 22 11.60 -7.58 8.91
CA GLY A 22 11.46 -6.27 9.54
C GLY A 22 10.07 -5.67 9.33
N TYR A 23 9.51 -5.84 8.12
CA TYR A 23 8.15 -5.45 7.80
C TYR A 23 7.11 -6.19 8.65
N LEU A 24 7.21 -7.52 8.75
CA LEU A 24 6.31 -8.32 9.60
C LEU A 24 6.38 -7.91 11.07
N VAL A 25 7.58 -7.64 11.58
CA VAL A 25 7.78 -7.19 12.97
C VAL A 25 7.12 -5.83 13.18
N LEU A 26 7.29 -4.88 12.25
CA LEU A 26 6.64 -3.57 12.32
C LEU A 26 5.11 -3.70 12.30
N CYS A 27 4.55 -4.50 11.38
CA CYS A 27 3.11 -4.76 11.34
C CYS A 27 2.60 -5.40 12.63
N GLY A 28 3.39 -6.31 13.22
CA GLY A 28 3.07 -6.92 14.52
C GLY A 28 3.06 -5.90 15.65
N VAL A 29 4.09 -5.06 15.78
CA VAL A 29 4.15 -4.02 16.82
C VAL A 29 3.00 -3.02 16.67
N SER A 30 2.72 -2.55 15.45
CA SER A 30 1.57 -1.69 15.19
C SER A 30 0.24 -2.39 15.50
N GLY A 31 0.11 -3.67 15.13
CA GLY A 31 -1.04 -4.50 15.47
C GLY A 31 -1.27 -4.63 16.98
N VAL A 32 -0.20 -4.81 17.77
CA VAL A 32 -0.26 -4.83 19.24
C VAL A 32 -0.75 -3.49 19.78
N MET A 33 -0.16 -2.38 19.32
CA MET A 33 -0.56 -1.03 19.75
C MET A 33 -2.04 -0.77 19.45
N SER A 34 -2.51 -1.10 18.24
CA SER A 34 -3.91 -0.89 17.85
C SER A 34 -4.91 -1.84 18.54
N ALA A 35 -4.45 -2.99 19.05
CA ALA A 35 -5.29 -3.97 19.74
C ALA A 35 -5.28 -3.83 21.27
N TRP A 36 -4.38 -3.01 21.83
CA TRP A 36 -4.08 -2.95 23.28
C TRP A 36 -5.31 -2.71 24.17
N ASN A 37 -6.24 -1.86 23.74
CA ASN A 37 -7.44 -1.51 24.50
C ASN A 37 -8.69 -2.36 24.14
N SER A 38 -8.53 -3.43 23.35
CA SER A 38 -9.67 -4.26 22.94
C SER A 38 -10.01 -5.32 23.99
N ARG A 39 -11.32 -5.48 24.28
CA ARG A 39 -11.83 -6.60 25.11
C ARG A 39 -11.47 -7.97 24.54
N HIS A 40 -11.31 -8.07 23.23
CA HIS A 40 -10.88 -9.28 22.53
C HIS A 40 -9.53 -9.03 21.86
N PHE A 41 -8.47 -9.07 22.68
CA PHE A 41 -7.11 -8.76 22.26
C PHE A 41 -6.63 -9.63 21.09
N LEU A 42 -6.67 -10.96 21.24
CA LEU A 42 -6.18 -11.92 20.23
C LEU A 42 -6.85 -11.75 18.84
N PRO A 43 -8.20 -11.74 18.73
CA PRO A 43 -8.85 -11.51 17.43
C PRO A 43 -8.55 -10.12 16.85
N SER A 44 -8.50 -9.10 17.72
CA SER A 44 -8.23 -7.72 17.29
C SER A 44 -6.80 -7.56 16.79
N PHE A 45 -5.84 -8.18 17.47
CA PHE A 45 -4.43 -8.19 17.10
C PHE A 45 -4.23 -8.80 15.71
N VAL A 46 -4.83 -9.96 15.43
CA VAL A 46 -4.72 -10.62 14.12
C VAL A 46 -5.32 -9.74 13.03
N LEU A 47 -6.52 -9.20 13.26
CA LEU A 47 -7.18 -8.31 12.30
C LEU A 47 -6.37 -7.05 12.02
N TRP A 48 -5.87 -6.37 13.06
CA TRP A 48 -5.04 -5.17 12.92
C TRP A 48 -3.70 -5.45 12.23
N THR A 49 -3.05 -6.56 12.57
CA THR A 49 -1.81 -6.99 11.91
C THR A 49 -2.05 -7.24 10.43
N CYS A 50 -3.13 -7.94 10.07
CA CYS A 50 -3.53 -8.14 8.68
C CYS A 50 -3.83 -6.82 7.96
N THR A 51 -4.50 -5.86 8.61
CA THR A 51 -4.78 -4.54 8.03
C THR A 51 -3.48 -3.78 7.73
N HIS A 52 -2.53 -3.74 8.66
CA HIS A 52 -1.24 -3.08 8.45
C HIS A 52 -0.41 -3.80 7.38
N LEU A 53 -0.50 -5.13 7.32
CA LEU A 53 0.20 -5.95 6.35
C LEU A 53 -0.30 -5.70 4.91
N LEU A 54 -1.58 -5.34 4.75
CA LEU A 54 -2.16 -4.95 3.47
C LEU A 54 -1.83 -3.49 3.10
N TYR A 55 -1.73 -2.59 4.07
CA TYR A 55 -1.58 -1.15 3.84
C TYR A 55 -0.36 -0.74 3.00
N LEU A 56 0.85 -1.17 3.39
CA LEU A 56 2.07 -0.74 2.70
C LEU A 56 2.20 -1.30 1.26
N PRO A 57 1.96 -2.60 1.00
CA PRO A 57 1.95 -3.15 -0.35
C PRO A 57 0.91 -2.48 -1.25
N VAL A 58 -0.26 -2.17 -0.70
CA VAL A 58 -1.33 -1.49 -1.42
C VAL A 58 -0.92 -0.06 -1.79
N MET A 59 -0.32 0.70 -0.88
CA MET A 59 0.22 2.04 -1.19
C MET A 59 1.32 1.98 -2.25
N ALA A 60 2.25 1.02 -2.14
CA ALA A 60 3.31 0.84 -3.11
C ALA A 60 2.76 0.44 -4.50
N ALA A 61 1.73 -0.41 -4.54
CA ALA A 61 1.04 -0.79 -5.76
C ALA A 61 0.30 0.41 -6.40
N CYS A 62 -0.38 1.26 -5.61
CA CYS A 62 -0.98 2.51 -6.09
C CYS A 62 0.04 3.40 -6.81
N LEU A 63 1.20 3.61 -6.17
CA LEU A 63 2.27 4.44 -6.74
C LEU A 63 2.85 3.82 -8.02
N GLY A 64 3.12 2.51 -8.03
CA GLY A 64 3.63 1.83 -9.21
C GLY A 64 2.64 1.88 -10.39
N LEU A 65 1.35 1.65 -10.12
CA LEU A 65 0.29 1.63 -11.12
C LEU A 65 -0.08 3.03 -11.63
N SER A 66 0.16 4.11 -10.88
CA SER A 66 -0.09 5.48 -11.33
C SER A 66 1.06 6.07 -12.13
N ILE A 67 2.31 5.69 -11.82
CA ILE A 67 3.50 6.17 -12.54
C ILE A 67 3.51 5.63 -13.99
N TRP A 68 3.12 4.38 -14.21
CA TRP A 68 3.11 3.76 -15.54
C TRP A 68 2.28 4.55 -16.58
N PRO A 69 0.98 4.84 -16.37
CA PRO A 69 0.18 5.62 -17.30
C PRO A 69 0.67 7.07 -17.42
N GLY A 70 1.17 7.68 -16.34
CA GLY A 70 1.76 9.02 -16.40
C GLY A 70 3.00 9.09 -17.30
N VAL A 71 3.91 8.12 -17.19
CA VAL A 71 5.10 8.01 -18.05
C VAL A 71 4.71 7.72 -19.49
N LEU A 72 3.70 6.86 -19.72
CA LEU A 72 3.23 6.53 -21.07
C LEU A 72 2.60 7.76 -21.76
N ALA A 73 1.79 8.53 -21.02
CA ALA A 73 1.17 9.76 -21.50
C ALA A 73 2.21 10.87 -21.77
N ALA A 74 3.23 11.02 -20.91
CA ALA A 74 4.33 11.95 -21.14
C ALA A 74 5.09 11.62 -22.44
N LYS A 75 5.37 10.33 -22.68
CA LYS A 75 6.09 9.88 -23.88
C LYS A 75 5.27 10.07 -25.15
N SER A 76 3.96 9.80 -25.11
CA SER A 76 3.07 9.96 -26.26
C SER A 76 2.87 11.43 -26.65
N SER A 77 2.68 12.30 -25.65
CA SER A 77 2.38 13.72 -25.87
C SER A 77 3.62 14.62 -26.02
N LYS A 78 4.83 14.12 -25.69
CA LYS A 78 6.09 14.90 -25.57
C LYS A 78 6.02 16.07 -24.58
N LEU A 79 4.93 16.19 -23.82
CA LEU A 79 4.71 17.22 -22.81
C LEU A 79 4.80 16.56 -21.42
N PRO A 80 5.75 16.97 -20.57
CA PRO A 80 5.87 16.41 -19.22
C PRO A 80 4.63 16.72 -18.36
N ILE A 81 3.98 17.87 -18.59
CA ILE A 81 2.78 18.32 -17.86
C ILE A 81 1.61 17.35 -18.05
N ILE A 82 1.39 16.83 -19.26
CA ILE A 82 0.31 15.88 -19.54
C ILE A 82 0.57 14.55 -18.81
N GLY A 83 1.83 14.12 -18.71
CA GLY A 83 2.21 12.96 -17.92
C GLY A 83 1.89 13.11 -16.44
N TRP A 84 2.15 14.29 -15.86
CA TRP A 84 1.79 14.59 -14.47
C TRP A 84 0.28 14.56 -14.24
N ILE A 85 -0.50 15.20 -15.11
CA ILE A 85 -1.96 15.23 -15.01
C ILE A 85 -2.53 13.81 -15.06
N VAL A 86 -2.08 13.00 -16.03
CA VAL A 86 -2.55 11.62 -16.19
C VAL A 86 -2.08 10.73 -15.03
N GLY A 87 -0.85 10.91 -14.53
CA GLY A 87 -0.33 10.18 -13.38
C GLY A 87 -1.11 10.47 -12.10
N ILE A 88 -1.42 11.75 -11.84
CA ILE A 88 -2.24 12.16 -10.69
C ILE A 88 -3.67 11.63 -10.82
N ALA A 89 -4.28 11.73 -12.00
CA ALA A 89 -5.62 11.21 -12.24
C ALA A 89 -5.68 9.68 -12.05
N ALA A 90 -4.70 8.94 -12.58
CA ALA A 90 -4.58 7.50 -12.38
C ALA A 90 -4.37 7.14 -10.92
N PHE A 91 -3.57 7.91 -10.17
CA PHE A 91 -3.38 7.70 -8.74
C PHE A 91 -4.71 7.82 -7.97
N PHE A 92 -5.51 8.85 -8.26
CA PHE A 92 -6.83 9.02 -7.64
C PHE A 92 -7.76 7.85 -7.95
N ILE A 93 -7.86 7.44 -9.23
CA ILE A 93 -8.72 6.33 -9.65
C ILE A 93 -8.32 5.02 -8.96
N VAL A 94 -7.03 4.68 -8.98
CA VAL A 94 -6.52 3.44 -8.38
C VAL A 94 -6.69 3.47 -6.86
N SER A 95 -6.45 4.61 -6.22
CA SER A 95 -6.64 4.75 -4.77
C SER A 95 -8.10 4.55 -4.37
N VAL A 96 -9.06 5.16 -5.08
CA VAL A 96 -10.50 4.96 -4.83
C VAL A 96 -10.91 3.51 -5.05
N PHE A 97 -10.45 2.89 -6.14
CA PHE A 97 -10.75 1.49 -6.45
C PHE A 97 -10.24 0.53 -5.39
N ILE A 98 -9.04 0.75 -4.88
CA ILE A 98 -8.47 -0.03 -3.79
C ILE A 98 -9.25 0.16 -2.49
N LEU A 99 -9.62 1.40 -2.14
CA LEU A 99 -10.42 1.68 -0.95
C LEU A 99 -11.76 0.97 -0.99
N TYR A 100 -12.37 0.91 -2.19
CA TYR A 100 -13.60 0.17 -2.42
C TYR A 100 -13.39 -1.34 -2.17
N LEU A 101 -12.38 -1.95 -2.80
CA LEU A 101 -12.08 -3.38 -2.64
C LEU A 101 -11.73 -3.77 -1.20
N VAL A 102 -10.85 -3.02 -0.53
CA VAL A 102 -10.45 -3.30 0.86
C VAL A 102 -11.60 -3.01 1.82
N GLY A 103 -12.44 -2.04 1.50
CA GLY A 103 -13.62 -1.65 2.27
C GLY A 103 -14.67 -2.77 2.40
N GLU A 104 -14.77 -3.66 1.41
CA GLU A 104 -15.69 -4.80 1.44
C GLU A 104 -15.21 -5.96 2.32
N ILE A 105 -13.94 -5.98 2.73
CA ILE A 105 -13.39 -7.09 3.52
C ILE A 105 -13.90 -7.00 4.97
N PRO A 106 -14.68 -7.99 5.46
CA PRO A 106 -15.24 -7.94 6.80
C PRO A 106 -14.13 -7.89 7.85
N GLY A 107 -14.23 -6.94 8.78
CA GLY A 107 -13.24 -6.71 9.82
C GLY A 107 -11.99 -5.94 9.37
N ILE A 108 -11.62 -5.92 8.08
CA ILE A 108 -10.43 -5.18 7.62
C ILE A 108 -10.82 -3.80 7.08
N GLY A 109 -11.94 -3.67 6.39
CA GLY A 109 -12.31 -2.43 5.69
C GLY A 109 -12.42 -1.19 6.58
N TRP A 110 -13.06 -1.30 7.74
CA TRP A 110 -13.16 -0.16 8.67
C TRP A 110 -11.81 0.16 9.34
N ARG A 111 -11.00 -0.86 9.68
CA ARG A 111 -9.66 -0.68 10.25
C ARG A 111 -8.73 0.01 9.25
N PHE A 112 -8.87 -0.33 7.98
CA PHE A 112 -8.14 0.29 6.88
C PHE A 112 -8.50 1.77 6.75
N LYS A 113 -9.80 2.10 6.81
CA LYS A 113 -10.27 3.50 6.82
C LYS A 113 -9.70 4.29 7.99
N VAL A 114 -9.61 3.71 9.19
CA VAL A 114 -9.00 4.37 10.37
C VAL A 114 -7.52 4.69 10.15
N ILE A 115 -6.74 3.78 9.55
CA ILE A 115 -5.31 4.03 9.24
C ILE A 115 -5.17 5.16 8.21
N LEU A 116 -6.09 5.26 7.25
CA LEU A 116 -6.07 6.29 6.21
C LEU A 116 -6.63 7.64 6.66
N SER A 117 -7.59 7.62 7.58
CA SER A 117 -8.26 8.82 8.09
C SER A 117 -7.50 9.50 9.22
N SER A 118 -6.28 9.06 9.58
CA SER A 118 -5.49 9.67 10.65
C SER A 118 -4.96 11.09 10.29
N SER A 119 -5.68 11.82 9.46
CA SER A 119 -5.74 13.27 9.48
C SER A 119 -6.75 13.67 10.56
N ASN A 120 -6.25 13.96 11.76
CA ASN A 120 -6.93 14.74 12.80
C ASN A 120 -8.43 14.48 12.98
N ASP A 121 -8.80 13.44 13.72
CA ASP A 121 -9.88 13.63 14.69
C ASP A 121 -9.48 12.88 15.97
N ASP A 122 -9.09 13.73 16.92
CA ASP A 122 -8.91 13.53 18.34
C ASP A 122 -9.90 12.53 18.98
N TYR A 123 -9.36 11.70 19.89
CA TYR A 123 -10.05 10.95 20.96
C TYR A 123 -11.14 9.92 20.59
#